data_AF-M3HYF1-F1
#
_entry.id   AF-M3HYF1-F1
#
_cell.length_a   1.000
_cell.length_b   1.000
_cell.length_c   1.000
_cell.angle_alpha   90.00
_cell.angle_beta   90.00
_cell.angle_gamma   90.00
#
_symmetry.space_group_name_H-M   'P 1'
#
loop_
_entity.id
_entity.type
_entity.pdbx_description
1 polymer ?
#
loop_
_entity_poly.entity_id
_entity_poly.type
_entity_poly.pdbx_seq_one_letter_code
_entity_poly.pdbx_strand_id
1 'polypeptide(L)'
;MHIDWTIKDSKHEKVLSTFRIFSKGRDFIPEAVVRSVSKILASIPPSGSVLKVKDEDLIVNVGALDGLKKGSKIQIYNSSGKSGEATIEEIDYFLSRAVPDNGINGLKTISEGDRIFWKR
;
A
#
# COMPACT_ATOMS: atom_id res chain seq x y z
N MET A 1 -2.70 -27.75 15.59
CA MET A 1 -1.44 -27.20 15.05
C MET A 1 -1.29 -25.74 15.45
N HIS A 2 -0.07 -25.26 15.67
CA HIS A 2 0.21 -23.83 15.75
C HIS A 2 1.34 -23.49 14.78
N ILE A 3 1.28 -22.30 14.18
CA ILE A 3 2.31 -21.76 13.29
C ILE A 3 2.70 -20.39 13.81
N ASP A 4 3.99 -20.19 14.02
CA ASP A 4 4.59 -18.91 14.38
C ASP A 4 5.16 -18.23 13.14
N TRP A 5 4.77 -16.98 12.94
CA TRP A 5 5.20 -16.15 11.82
C TRP A 5 5.97 -14.95 12.32
N THR A 6 7.07 -14.63 11.63
CA THR A 6 7.79 -13.37 11.76
C THR A 6 7.96 -12.78 10.38
N ILE A 7 7.52 -11.53 10.20
CA ILE A 7 7.59 -10.80 8.94
C ILE A 7 8.65 -9.71 9.11
N LYS A 8 9.67 -9.75 8.25
CA LYS A 8 10.82 -8.85 8.29
C LYS A 8 10.89 -8.07 6.97
N ASP A 9 11.07 -6.76 7.07
CA ASP A 9 11.55 -5.95 5.96
C ASP A 9 13.04 -6.28 5.75
N SER A 10 13.34 -6.97 4.65
CA SER A 10 14.71 -7.41 4.35
C SER A 10 15.66 -6.24 4.10
N LYS A 11 15.16 -5.10 3.59
CA LYS A 11 15.98 -3.94 3.23
C LYS A 11 16.42 -3.16 4.47
N HIS A 12 15.51 -3.00 5.43
CA HIS A 12 15.77 -2.21 6.65
C HIS A 12 16.06 -3.08 7.88
N GLU A 13 16.15 -4.38 7.67
CA GLU A 13 16.32 -5.41 8.69
C GLU A 13 15.32 -5.35 9.86
N LYS A 14 14.15 -4.76 9.64
CA LYS A 14 13.17 -4.46 10.68
C LYS A 14 12.09 -5.52 10.74
N VAL A 15 11.77 -6.02 11.93
CA VAL A 15 10.58 -6.85 12.15
C VAL A 15 9.35 -5.97 12.03
N LEU A 16 8.48 -6.28 11.05
CA LEU A 16 7.20 -5.61 10.85
C LEU A 16 6.12 -6.18 11.77
N SER A 17 6.11 -7.50 11.95
CA SER A 17 5.14 -8.18 12.79
C SER A 17 5.59 -9.58 13.18
N THR A 18 5.17 -10.02 14.36
CA THR A 18 5.25 -11.41 14.81
C THR A 18 3.87 -11.83 15.28
N PHE A 19 3.37 -12.98 14.83
CA PHE A 19 2.08 -13.50 15.27
C PHE A 19 2.02 -15.01 15.21
N ARG A 20 1.10 -15.57 16.00
CA ARG A 20 0.78 -16.99 16.01
C ARG A 20 -0.59 -17.24 15.39
N ILE A 21 -0.72 -18.33 14.63
CA ILE A 21 -1.99 -18.88 14.17
C ILE A 21 -2.20 -20.23 14.83
N PHE A 22 -3.42 -20.44 15.34
CA PHE A 22 -3.87 -21.73 15.86
C PHE A 22 -5.00 -22.26 14.96
N SER A 23 -4.93 -23.55 14.65
CA SER A 23 -6.02 -24.27 13.98
C SER A 23 -6.07 -25.72 14.44
N LYS A 24 -7.28 -26.29 14.44
CA LYS A 24 -7.63 -27.63 14.92
C LYS A 24 -8.73 -28.21 14.02
N GLY A 25 -8.91 -29.53 14.07
CA GLY A 25 -9.94 -30.24 13.29
C GLY A 25 -9.38 -30.89 12.02
N ARG A 26 -10.28 -31.35 11.14
CA ARG A 26 -9.93 -32.08 9.91
C ARG A 26 -9.25 -31.19 8.86
N ASP A 27 -9.72 -29.95 8.73
CA ASP A 27 -9.25 -28.98 7.72
C ASP A 27 -8.30 -27.93 8.30
N PHE A 28 -7.50 -28.35 9.29
CA PHE A 28 -6.67 -27.44 10.06
C PHE A 28 -5.56 -26.76 9.24
N ILE A 29 -5.09 -27.39 8.17
CA ILE A 29 -4.06 -26.81 7.29
C ILE A 29 -4.65 -25.69 6.42
N PRO A 30 -5.70 -25.90 5.60
CA PRO A 30 -6.32 -24.84 4.82
C PRO A 30 -6.75 -23.62 5.68
N GLU A 31 -7.36 -23.87 6.84
CA GLU A 31 -7.78 -22.80 7.73
C GLU A 31 -6.58 -21.98 8.27
N ALA A 32 -5.51 -22.67 8.69
CA ALA A 32 -4.29 -22.00 9.14
C ALA A 32 -3.65 -21.17 8.02
N VAL A 33 -3.65 -21.67 6.77
CA VAL A 33 -3.12 -20.95 5.59
C VAL A 33 -3.90 -19.67 5.34
N VAL A 34 -5.24 -19.74 5.22
CA VAL A 34 -6.08 -18.57 4.95
C VAL A 34 -5.91 -17.50 6.03
N ARG A 35 -5.90 -17.90 7.30
CA ARG A 35 -5.67 -16.96 8.42
C ARG A 35 -4.27 -16.35 8.41
N SER A 36 -3.26 -17.14 8.02
CA SER A 36 -1.89 -16.65 7.90
C SER A 36 -1.80 -15.61 6.79
N VAL A 37 -2.33 -15.88 5.60
CA VAL A 37 -2.33 -14.95 4.45
C VAL A 37 -2.97 -13.61 4.84
N SER A 38 -4.14 -13.62 5.47
CA SER A 38 -4.81 -12.38 5.89
C SER A 38 -3.97 -11.55 6.87
N LYS A 39 -3.30 -12.20 7.85
CA LYS A 39 -2.42 -11.50 8.80
C LYS A 39 -1.13 -11.00 8.14
N ILE A 40 -0.54 -11.78 7.24
CA ILE A 40 0.63 -11.35 6.47
C ILE A 40 0.30 -10.10 5.67
N LEU A 41 -0.78 -10.12 4.89
CA LEU A 41 -1.19 -8.98 4.07
C LEU A 41 -1.50 -7.76 4.93
N ALA A 42 -2.13 -7.90 6.10
CA ALA A 42 -2.44 -6.79 7.00
C ALA A 42 -1.18 -6.16 7.64
N SER A 43 -0.09 -6.92 7.76
CA SER A 43 1.17 -6.43 8.35
C SER A 43 2.03 -5.61 7.39
N ILE A 44 1.82 -5.74 6.08
CA ILE A 44 2.58 -5.03 5.06
C ILE A 44 1.83 -3.73 4.74
N PRO A 45 2.41 -2.56 5.04
CA PRO A 45 1.81 -1.28 4.67
C PRO A 45 1.57 -1.26 3.16
N PRO A 46 0.35 -0.96 2.70
CA PRO A 46 0.10 -0.89 1.29
C PRO A 46 0.92 0.27 0.70
N SER A 47 1.58 0.00 -0.42
CA SER A 47 2.51 0.94 -1.01
C SER A 47 2.57 0.79 -2.52
N GLY A 48 3.04 1.84 -3.18
CA GLY A 48 3.27 1.91 -4.60
C GLY A 48 4.21 3.06 -4.93
N SER A 49 4.13 3.55 -6.16
CA SER A 49 4.86 4.74 -6.62
C SER A 49 4.05 5.58 -7.60
N VAL A 50 4.41 6.85 -7.68
CA VAL A 50 3.99 7.75 -8.76
C VAL A 50 4.62 7.28 -10.06
N LEU A 51 3.79 6.93 -11.04
CA LEU A 51 4.22 6.50 -12.37
C LEU A 51 4.46 7.70 -13.29
N LYS A 52 3.56 8.69 -13.23
CA LYS A 52 3.63 9.87 -14.08
C LYS A 52 3.00 11.09 -13.40
N VAL A 53 3.63 12.25 -13.52
CA VAL A 53 3.06 13.54 -13.10
C VAL A 53 2.62 14.29 -14.36
N LYS A 54 1.37 14.76 -14.40
CA LYS A 54 0.85 15.64 -15.45
C LYS A 54 0.60 17.05 -14.91
N ASP A 55 0.02 17.92 -15.72
CA ASP A 55 -0.18 19.34 -15.37
C ASP A 55 -1.17 19.54 -14.21
N GLU A 56 -2.19 18.69 -14.10
CA GLU A 56 -3.26 18.79 -13.09
C GLU A 56 -3.45 17.52 -12.25
N ASP A 57 -2.95 16.38 -12.73
CA ASP A 57 -3.15 15.07 -12.13
C ASP A 57 -1.85 14.27 -12.05
N LEU A 58 -1.92 13.13 -11.36
CA LEU A 58 -0.84 12.16 -11.32
C LEU A 58 -1.40 10.74 -11.50
N ILE A 59 -0.59 9.89 -12.13
CA ILE A 59 -0.87 8.47 -12.32
C ILE A 59 -0.01 7.68 -11.33
N VAL A 60 -0.62 6.73 -10.63
CA VAL A 60 0.06 5.83 -9.69
C VAL A 60 -0.04 4.39 -10.17
N ASN A 61 0.98 3.59 -9.86
CA ASN A 61 1.06 2.18 -10.26
C ASN A 61 0.32 1.22 -9.31
N VAL A 62 -0.80 1.68 -8.75
CA VAL A 62 -1.66 0.90 -7.87
C VAL A 62 -3.10 1.13 -8.27
N GLY A 63 -3.91 0.08 -8.16
CA GLY A 63 -5.29 0.08 -8.61
C GLY A 63 -6.23 -0.65 -7.66
N ALA A 64 -7.39 -1.05 -8.20
CA ALA A 64 -8.39 -1.80 -7.43
C ALA A 64 -7.83 -3.12 -6.88
N LEU A 65 -6.91 -3.77 -7.60
CA LEU A 65 -6.25 -5.01 -7.17
C LEU A 65 -5.47 -4.83 -5.86
N ASP A 66 -4.87 -3.67 -5.65
CA ASP A 66 -4.07 -3.35 -4.47
C ASP A 66 -4.92 -2.89 -3.27
N GLY A 67 -6.23 -2.77 -3.48
CA GLY A 67 -7.20 -2.32 -2.48
C GLY A 67 -7.36 -0.80 -2.42
N LEU A 68 -6.95 -0.06 -3.45
CA LEU A 68 -7.32 1.34 -3.60
C LEU A 68 -8.83 1.46 -3.87
N LYS A 69 -9.41 2.62 -3.53
CA LYS A 69 -10.78 2.98 -3.89
C LYS A 69 -10.81 4.42 -4.37
N LYS A 70 -11.81 4.76 -5.18
CA LYS A 70 -12.11 6.17 -5.48
C LYS A 70 -12.38 6.93 -4.17
N GLY A 71 -11.76 8.09 -4.01
CA GLY A 71 -11.78 8.90 -2.79
C GLY A 71 -10.74 8.51 -1.74
N SER A 72 -9.96 7.44 -1.95
CA SER A 72 -8.84 7.12 -1.06
C SER A 72 -7.81 8.24 -1.07
N LYS A 73 -7.34 8.63 0.13
CA LYS A 73 -6.20 9.54 0.28
C LYS A 73 -4.90 8.77 0.26
N ILE A 74 -3.97 9.23 -0.57
CA ILE A 74 -2.61 8.71 -0.65
C ILE A 74 -1.63 9.76 -0.11
N GLN A 75 -0.62 9.29 0.62
CA GLN A 75 0.49 10.10 1.10
C GLN A 75 1.72 9.79 0.26
N ILE A 76 2.38 10.82 -0.24
CA ILE A 76 3.48 10.73 -1.19
C ILE A 76 4.77 11.14 -0.48
N TYR A 77 5.82 10.36 -0.66
CA TYR A 77 7.11 10.53 -0.01
C TYR A 77 8.24 10.41 -1.03
N ASN A 78 9.22 11.32 -0.90
CA ASN A 78 10.49 11.26 -1.60
C ASN A 78 11.63 10.94 -0.60
N SER A 79 12.88 11.04 -1.05
CA SER A 79 14.06 10.80 -0.20
C SER A 79 14.22 11.78 0.97
N SER A 80 13.64 12.98 0.86
CA SER A 80 13.71 14.04 1.87
C SER A 80 12.55 14.00 2.88
N GLY A 81 11.50 13.21 2.62
CA GLY A 81 10.35 13.08 3.51
C GLY A 81 9.03 13.13 2.75
N LYS A 82 7.99 13.64 3.42
CA LYS A 82 6.64 13.76 2.83
C LYS A 82 6.68 14.82 1.71
N SER A 83 6.47 14.40 0.47
CA SER A 83 6.42 15.27 -0.69
C SER A 83 5.03 15.81 -0.98
N GLY A 84 3.96 15.09 -0.61
CA GLY A 84 2.60 15.58 -0.84
C GLY A 84 1.49 14.64 -0.37
N GLU A 85 0.26 15.03 -0.66
CA GLU A 85 -0.95 14.21 -0.53
C GLU A 85 -1.81 14.38 -1.78
N ALA A 86 -2.50 13.31 -2.16
CA ALA A 86 -3.42 13.31 -3.28
C ALA A 86 -4.63 12.42 -2.98
N THR A 87 -5.73 12.69 -3.67
CA THR A 87 -6.97 11.93 -3.57
C THR A 87 -7.24 11.21 -4.89
N ILE A 88 -7.59 9.94 -4.82
CA ILE A 88 -7.87 9.11 -6.00
C ILE A 88 -9.22 9.51 -6.61
N GLU A 89 -9.23 9.90 -7.88
CA GLU A 89 -10.46 10.28 -8.59
C GLU A 89 -10.97 9.18 -9.53
N GLU A 90 -10.06 8.47 -10.18
CA GLU A 90 -10.35 7.36 -11.08
C GLU A 90 -9.46 6.17 -10.75
N ILE A 91 -10.05 4.99 -10.87
CA ILE A 91 -9.39 3.74 -10.50
C ILE A 91 -9.61 2.71 -11.60
N ASP A 92 -8.49 2.23 -12.13
CA ASP A 92 -8.45 1.04 -12.98
C ASP A 92 -7.97 -0.16 -12.16
N TYR A 93 -7.87 -1.31 -12.81
CA TYR A 93 -7.47 -2.54 -12.14
C TYR A 93 -6.03 -2.49 -11.60
N PHE A 94 -5.10 -1.88 -12.35
CA PHE A 94 -3.66 -1.79 -12.03
C PHE A 94 -3.14 -0.37 -11.81
N LEU A 95 -3.85 0.64 -12.30
CA LEU A 95 -3.43 2.05 -12.26
C LEU A 95 -4.53 2.89 -11.66
N SER A 96 -4.18 4.05 -11.11
CA SER A 96 -5.16 5.03 -10.65
C SER A 96 -4.73 6.44 -10.99
N ARG A 97 -5.72 7.30 -11.25
CA ARG A 97 -5.54 8.75 -11.36
C ARG A 97 -5.82 9.39 -10.01
N ALA A 98 -4.89 10.19 -9.53
CA ALA A 98 -5.05 10.99 -8.33
C ALA A 98 -4.94 12.48 -8.66
N VAL A 99 -5.63 13.30 -7.87
CA VAL A 99 -5.53 14.75 -7.90
C VAL A 99 -4.89 15.20 -6.59
N PRO A 100 -3.83 16.04 -6.63
CA PRO A 100 -3.18 16.57 -5.44
C PRO A 100 -4.13 17.43 -4.60
N ASP A 101 -4.13 17.25 -3.29
CA ASP A 101 -5.05 17.96 -2.39
C ASP A 101 -4.80 19.49 -2.37
N ASN A 102 -3.58 19.93 -2.71
CA ASN A 102 -3.17 21.34 -2.80
C ASN A 102 -3.16 21.89 -4.25
N GLY A 103 -3.82 21.20 -5.19
CA GLY A 103 -3.82 21.57 -6.60
C GLY A 103 -2.41 21.58 -7.21
N ILE A 104 -2.18 22.46 -8.19
CA ILE A 104 -0.91 22.57 -8.94
C ILE A 104 0.31 22.81 -8.02
N ASN A 105 0.12 23.53 -6.91
CA ASN A 105 1.20 23.76 -5.95
C ASN A 105 1.64 22.46 -5.25
N GLY A 106 0.75 21.49 -5.09
CA GLY A 106 1.08 20.15 -4.59
C GLY A 106 1.90 19.32 -5.57
N LEU A 107 1.78 19.56 -6.88
CA LEU A 107 2.55 18.84 -7.90
C LEU A 107 4.03 19.23 -7.92
N LYS A 108 4.36 20.48 -7.56
CA LYS A 108 5.75 20.99 -7.60
C LYS A 108 6.72 20.21 -6.72
N THR A 109 6.21 19.52 -5.71
CA THR A 109 7.01 18.74 -4.76
C THR A 109 6.95 17.24 -5.03
N ILE A 110 6.07 16.79 -5.93
CA ILE A 110 5.88 15.38 -6.29
C ILE A 110 6.67 15.08 -7.56
N SER A 111 7.34 13.93 -7.59
CA SER A 111 8.08 13.48 -8.77
C SER A 111 7.74 12.04 -9.14
N GLU A 112 8.01 11.66 -10.39
CA GLU A 112 7.94 10.27 -10.82
C GLU A 112 8.89 9.41 -9.97
N GLY A 113 8.41 8.23 -9.56
CA GLY A 113 9.15 7.33 -8.68
C GLY A 113 8.98 7.63 -7.18
N ASP A 114 8.35 8.75 -6.80
CA ASP A 114 8.01 9.00 -5.39
C ASP A 114 7.13 7.86 -4.86
N ARG A 115 7.39 7.45 -3.61
CA ARG A 115 6.66 6.37 -2.96
C ARG A 115 5.32 6.86 -2.46
N ILE A 116 4.30 6.03 -2.65
CA ILE A 116 2.97 6.29 -2.12
C ILE A 116 2.60 5.28 -1.05
N PHE A 117 1.84 5.73 -0.07
CA PHE A 117 1.26 4.91 1.00
C PHE A 117 -0.18 5.34 1.24
N TRP A 118 -1.04 4.41 1.64
CA TRP A 118 -2.43 4.71 1.98
C TRP A 118 -2.89 3.88 3.17
N LYS A 119 -4.06 4.22 3.71
CA LYS A 119 -4.76 3.37 4.67
C LYS A 119 -5.75 2.51 3.91
N ARG A 120 -5.74 1.19 4.18
CA ARG A 120 -6.76 0.26 3.70
C ARG A 120 -8.10 0.48 4.39
#